data_AF-A0AAQ3KEU9-F1
#
_entry.id   AF-A0AAQ3KEU9-F1
#
_cell.length_a   1.000
_cell.length_b   1.000
_cell.length_c   1.000
_cell.angle_alpha   90.00
_cell.angle_beta   90.00
_cell.angle_gamma   90.00
#
_symmetry.space_group_name_H-M   'P 1'
#
loop_
_entity.id
_entity.type
_entity.pdbx_description
1 polymer ?
#
loop_
_entity_poly.entity_id
_entity_poly.type
_entity_poly.pdbx_seq_one_letter_code
_entity_poly.pdbx_strand_id
1 'polypeptide(L)'
;MGRLFLLWALLWSFSLAAPFPRALSAARRASAWDPAIRLPTERTELDGAGNGIKEEDEDAGGTSWALLVAGSNGYGNYRHQADVCHAYRLLKRGGLKEENIVVMMYDDIAHNPLNPRPGTIINHPQGGDVYAGVPKDYTGKEVTSENLYAVLLGIKSAVRGGSGKVIDSKPNDRIFIYYTDHGGPGVLGMPNMPFVFAVDFIEVLKKKHAMNTYKNMVIYVEACESGSIFEGLMPKDINIYVTTASNADESSWGTYCPGMDPAPPPEYFTCLGDLYSVAWMEDSETHNLKETVSKQYEAVKERTSNYNSYGIGSHVMEYGDKNIKSEKLYLYQGFDPAYISENGLRQRMQMGAINQRDADLLYLWKRYEQLNESSGGKKIFMEITEVMVHRMHLDQSIDMIGKLIFGSNRGPSILGATRSSGQPLVDDWDCLKSMVLVFESHCGSLTQYGMKHMRAFANLCNRGISKELLEEASVNSCRNYISAMWSPSIRGFSA
;
A
#
# COMPACT_ATOMS: atom_id res chain seq x y z
N MET A 1 29.55 59.78 -11.04
CA MET A 1 30.44 60.19 -9.93
C MET A 1 30.54 59.01 -8.95
N GLY A 2 31.64 58.89 -8.20
CA GLY A 2 32.03 57.64 -7.51
C GLY A 2 31.13 57.16 -6.35
N ARG A 3 31.46 56.11 -5.61
CA ARG A 3 32.71 55.31 -5.53
C ARG A 3 32.36 53.90 -5.05
N LEU A 4 33.05 52.87 -5.55
CA LEU A 4 33.31 51.63 -4.81
C LEU A 4 34.81 51.36 -4.87
N PHE A 5 35.40 50.90 -3.76
CA PHE A 5 36.86 50.86 -3.56
C PHE A 5 37.31 49.44 -3.21
N LEU A 6 38.40 48.97 -3.87
CA LEU A 6 39.46 48.10 -3.32
C LEU A 6 39.10 46.63 -3.01
N LEU A 7 39.98 45.62 -3.13
CA LEU A 7 41.39 45.46 -3.60
C LEU A 7 41.53 43.98 -4.07
N TRP A 8 42.08 43.70 -5.27
CA TRP A 8 43.39 43.04 -5.53
C TRP A 8 43.52 41.55 -5.09
N ALA A 9 44.25 40.65 -5.77
CA ALA A 9 45.04 40.67 -7.02
C ALA A 9 44.98 39.24 -7.63
N LEU A 10 44.85 39.05 -8.95
CA LEU A 10 45.94 38.78 -9.92
C LEU A 10 47.11 37.88 -9.42
N LEU A 11 47.70 36.96 -10.21
CA LEU A 11 47.36 36.20 -11.43
C LEU A 11 48.66 35.46 -11.85
N TRP A 12 48.64 34.20 -12.31
CA TRP A 12 49.32 33.75 -13.56
C TRP A 12 49.31 32.24 -13.81
N SER A 13 49.36 31.93 -15.11
CA SER A 13 49.23 30.63 -15.78
C SER A 13 50.53 30.26 -16.51
N PHE A 14 50.74 28.99 -16.85
CA PHE A 14 50.73 28.51 -18.25
C PHE A 14 51.00 27.00 -18.37
N SER A 15 50.51 26.40 -19.46
CA SER A 15 50.59 24.95 -19.79
C SER A 15 51.51 24.67 -20.99
N LEU A 16 52.03 23.42 -21.12
CA LEU A 16 52.59 22.66 -22.28
C LEU A 16 53.37 21.44 -21.68
N ALA A 17 53.56 20.24 -22.27
CA ALA A 17 53.03 19.54 -23.45
C ALA A 17 53.22 17.98 -23.30
N ALA A 18 52.98 17.18 -24.34
CA ALA A 18 53.21 15.71 -24.43
C ALA A 18 54.29 15.39 -25.53
N PRO A 19 54.65 14.12 -25.96
CA PRO A 19 54.11 12.76 -25.65
C PRO A 19 55.12 11.53 -25.54
N PHE A 20 54.57 10.31 -25.26
CA PHE A 20 54.93 8.86 -25.50
C PHE A 20 56.22 8.36 -26.26
N PRO A 21 56.57 7.02 -26.35
CA PRO A 21 56.30 5.77 -25.54
C PRO A 21 57.49 4.72 -25.39
N ARG A 22 57.19 3.49 -24.86
CA ARG A 22 57.92 2.15 -24.92
C ARG A 22 59.07 1.87 -23.90
N ALA A 23 59.32 0.63 -23.38
CA ALA A 23 58.67 -0.70 -23.53
C ALA A 23 58.99 -1.73 -22.38
N LEU A 24 58.11 -2.72 -22.22
CA LEU A 24 58.27 -4.15 -21.81
C LEU A 24 59.34 -4.61 -20.78
N SER A 25 58.88 -5.29 -19.71
CA SER A 25 59.23 -6.70 -19.45
C SER A 25 58.15 -7.41 -18.59
N ALA A 26 58.13 -8.74 -18.54
CA ALA A 26 57.11 -9.54 -17.88
C ALA A 26 57.70 -10.47 -16.80
N ALA A 27 56.98 -10.66 -15.69
CA ALA A 27 57.30 -11.69 -14.70
C ALA A 27 56.00 -12.35 -14.17
N ARG A 28 55.88 -13.66 -14.38
CA ARG A 28 54.83 -14.49 -13.77
C ARG A 28 55.14 -14.72 -12.29
N ARG A 29 54.11 -14.65 -11.42
CA ARG A 29 54.06 -15.46 -10.19
C ARG A 29 52.65 -16.01 -10.01
N ALA A 30 52.58 -17.30 -9.66
CA ALA A 30 51.36 -18.01 -9.31
C ALA A 30 51.46 -18.43 -7.83
N SER A 31 50.45 -18.11 -7.04
CA SER A 31 50.12 -18.64 -5.71
C SER A 31 49.00 -17.74 -5.13
N ALA A 32 48.05 -18.22 -4.33
CA ALA A 32 47.51 -19.57 -4.16
C ALA A 32 46.04 -19.39 -3.77
N TRP A 33 45.16 -20.31 -4.13
CA TRP A 33 43.74 -20.21 -3.78
C TRP A 33 43.54 -20.62 -2.32
N ASP A 34 42.82 -19.81 -1.55
CA ASP A 34 42.50 -20.06 -0.14
C ASP A 34 41.16 -20.83 -0.02
N PRO A 35 41.15 -22.10 0.44
CA PRO A 35 39.97 -22.95 0.38
C PRO A 35 39.11 -22.85 1.66
N ALA A 36 38.49 -21.69 1.88
CA ALA A 36 37.62 -21.43 3.04
C ALA A 36 36.12 -21.24 2.69
N ILE A 37 35.68 -21.68 1.50
CA ILE A 37 34.27 -21.68 1.09
C ILE A 37 33.86 -23.14 0.79
N ARG A 38 33.00 -23.71 1.62
CA ARG A 38 32.36 -25.03 1.39
C ARG A 38 30.88 -24.86 1.07
N LEU A 39 30.38 -25.67 0.14
CA LEU A 39 28.97 -25.74 -0.24
C LEU A 39 28.16 -26.60 0.75
N PRO A 40 26.85 -26.36 0.94
CA PRO A 40 26.06 -27.00 2.02
C PRO A 40 25.72 -28.50 1.86
N THR A 41 26.41 -29.27 1.02
CA THR A 41 26.01 -30.64 0.62
C THR A 41 26.99 -31.75 1.00
N GLU A 42 28.00 -31.47 1.84
CA GLU A 42 28.91 -32.49 2.38
C GLU A 42 28.85 -32.54 3.92
N ARG A 43 27.92 -33.34 4.46
CA ARG A 43 27.99 -33.89 5.81
C ARG A 43 28.34 -35.37 5.73
N THR A 44 29.59 -35.71 6.01
CA THR A 44 29.98 -37.08 6.40
C THR A 44 30.03 -37.20 7.92
N GLU A 45 29.81 -38.42 8.40
CA GLU A 45 29.67 -38.77 9.81
C GLU A 45 30.98 -38.65 10.61
N LEU A 46 30.85 -38.74 11.95
CA LEU A 46 31.89 -38.70 12.99
C LEU A 46 32.29 -37.29 13.49
N ASP A 47 31.58 -36.81 14.51
CA ASP A 47 32.18 -36.69 15.86
C ASP A 47 31.10 -36.41 16.93
N GLY A 48 31.31 -36.91 18.15
CA GLY A 48 30.31 -36.91 19.23
C GLY A 48 30.60 -35.93 20.37
N ALA A 49 29.59 -35.74 21.22
CA ALA A 49 29.67 -35.13 22.55
C ALA A 49 30.06 -33.62 22.61
N GLY A 50 29.13 -32.75 22.18
CA GLY A 50 29.07 -31.35 22.60
C GLY A 50 27.62 -30.97 22.92
N ASN A 51 27.34 -30.56 24.16
CA ASN A 51 25.99 -30.20 24.61
C ASN A 51 25.60 -28.78 24.12
N GLY A 52 25.44 -28.63 22.82
CA GLY A 52 24.90 -27.43 22.20
C GLY A 52 23.38 -27.43 22.26
N ILE A 53 22.80 -26.28 22.64
CA ILE A 53 21.38 -26.01 22.41
C ILE A 53 21.16 -26.18 20.90
N LYS A 54 20.30 -27.13 20.52
CA LYS A 54 19.78 -27.15 19.17
C LYS A 54 18.93 -25.89 19.01
N GLU A 55 19.43 -24.91 18.26
CA GLU A 55 18.52 -24.12 17.44
C GLU A 55 17.79 -25.16 16.59
N GLU A 56 16.51 -25.39 16.88
CA GLU A 56 15.68 -26.22 16.01
C GLU A 56 15.66 -25.54 14.65
N ASP A 57 16.06 -26.28 13.61
CA ASP A 57 16.03 -25.79 12.23
C ASP A 57 14.57 -25.45 11.86
N GLU A 58 14.13 -24.21 12.10
CA GLU A 58 12.81 -23.68 11.72
C GLU A 58 12.62 -23.58 10.19
N ASP A 59 13.65 -23.98 9.43
CA ASP A 59 13.61 -24.30 8.01
C ASP A 59 12.83 -25.61 7.75
N ALA A 60 11.55 -25.58 8.14
CA ALA A 60 10.60 -26.68 7.97
C ALA A 60 10.12 -26.82 6.51
N GLY A 61 11.03 -26.79 5.54
CA GLY A 61 10.87 -27.23 4.15
C GLY A 61 9.73 -26.61 3.33
N GLY A 62 9.13 -25.52 3.79
CA GLY A 62 7.98 -24.85 3.19
C GLY A 62 8.39 -23.72 2.25
N THR A 63 7.56 -23.46 1.24
CA THR A 63 7.75 -22.34 0.30
C THR A 63 7.15 -21.07 0.87
N SER A 64 7.87 -19.94 0.80
CA SER A 64 7.28 -18.62 1.05
C SER A 64 6.65 -18.08 -0.23
N TRP A 65 5.38 -17.74 -0.16
CA TRP A 65 4.57 -17.14 -1.21
C TRP A 65 4.23 -15.70 -0.87
N ALA A 66 4.01 -14.86 -1.89
CA ALA A 66 3.52 -13.51 -1.68
C ALA A 66 2.44 -13.07 -2.68
N LEU A 67 1.55 -12.19 -2.20
CA LEU A 67 0.49 -11.56 -2.97
C LEU A 67 0.55 -10.04 -2.71
N LEU A 68 0.92 -9.27 -3.73
CA LEU A 68 1.12 -7.82 -3.65
C LEU A 68 0.04 -7.11 -4.47
N VAL A 69 -0.68 -6.16 -3.88
CA VAL A 69 -1.89 -5.56 -4.46
C VAL A 69 -1.88 -4.04 -4.32
N ALA A 70 -1.95 -3.34 -5.45
CA ALA A 70 -2.22 -1.90 -5.50
C ALA A 70 -3.67 -1.67 -5.95
N GLY A 71 -4.51 -1.13 -5.06
CA GLY A 71 -5.95 -0.95 -5.31
C GLY A 71 -6.33 0.25 -6.18
N SER A 72 -5.37 1.12 -6.53
CA SER A 72 -5.61 2.34 -7.32
C SER A 72 -5.09 2.28 -8.76
N ASN A 73 -5.62 3.18 -9.59
CA ASN A 73 -5.01 3.65 -10.82
C ASN A 73 -4.82 5.18 -10.83
N GLY A 74 -4.21 5.70 -11.89
CA GLY A 74 -3.99 7.12 -12.13
C GLY A 74 -2.71 7.66 -11.48
N TYR A 75 -2.06 8.62 -12.13
CA TYR A 75 -0.74 9.12 -11.72
C TYR A 75 -0.73 9.89 -10.38
N GLY A 76 -1.89 10.34 -9.88
CA GLY A 76 -2.01 10.83 -8.50
C GLY A 76 -1.79 9.73 -7.46
N ASN A 77 -2.12 8.49 -7.80
CA ASN A 77 -1.93 7.30 -6.98
C ASN A 77 -0.63 6.54 -7.29
N TYR A 78 0.41 7.26 -7.73
CA TYR A 78 1.76 6.75 -7.97
C TYR A 78 2.28 5.89 -6.81
N ARG A 79 2.12 6.43 -5.58
CA ARG A 79 2.52 5.86 -4.29
C ARG A 79 2.16 4.37 -4.09
N HIS A 80 0.91 3.97 -4.29
CA HIS A 80 0.48 2.58 -4.07
C HIS A 80 1.13 1.57 -5.04
N GLN A 81 1.35 1.95 -6.30
CA GLN A 81 2.06 1.08 -7.27
C GLN A 81 3.58 1.10 -7.03
N ALA A 82 4.15 2.22 -6.57
CA ALA A 82 5.54 2.31 -6.15
C ALA A 82 5.83 1.44 -4.92
N ASP A 83 4.93 1.44 -3.94
CA ASP A 83 4.94 0.58 -2.77
C ASP A 83 4.96 -0.90 -3.16
N VAL A 84 4.05 -1.34 -4.04
CA VAL A 84 4.00 -2.73 -4.51
C VAL A 84 5.28 -3.13 -5.27
N CYS A 85 5.81 -2.24 -6.10
CA CYS A 85 7.09 -2.46 -6.78
C CYS A 85 8.24 -2.60 -5.78
N HIS A 86 8.29 -1.75 -4.75
CA HIS A 86 9.32 -1.79 -3.72
C HIS A 86 9.21 -3.08 -2.89
N ALA A 87 8.02 -3.47 -2.45
CA ALA A 87 7.76 -4.74 -1.78
C ALA A 87 8.22 -5.94 -2.64
N TYR A 88 7.93 -5.94 -3.95
CA TYR A 88 8.43 -6.98 -4.85
C TYR A 88 9.97 -7.05 -4.86
N ARG A 89 10.66 -5.90 -4.95
CA ARG A 89 12.14 -5.87 -4.94
C ARG A 89 12.72 -6.42 -3.65
N LEU A 90 12.16 -6.01 -2.50
CA LEU A 90 12.55 -6.49 -1.18
C LEU A 90 12.43 -8.02 -1.09
N LEU A 91 11.25 -8.57 -1.41
CA LEU A 91 11.01 -10.02 -1.37
C LEU A 91 11.90 -10.79 -2.35
N LYS A 92 12.10 -10.25 -3.55
CA LYS A 92 12.94 -10.87 -4.59
C LYS A 92 14.41 -10.89 -4.19
N ARG A 93 14.90 -9.82 -3.53
CA ARG A 93 16.25 -9.73 -2.95
C ARG A 93 16.42 -10.67 -1.74
N GLY A 94 15.37 -10.83 -0.94
CA GLY A 94 15.28 -11.86 0.12
C GLY A 94 15.23 -13.31 -0.38
N GLY A 95 15.23 -13.55 -1.69
CA GLY A 95 15.30 -14.89 -2.28
C GLY A 95 13.94 -15.55 -2.57
N LEU A 96 12.81 -14.85 -2.39
CA LEU A 96 11.53 -15.36 -2.88
C LEU A 96 11.56 -15.46 -4.41
N LYS A 97 11.04 -16.57 -4.93
CA LYS A 97 11.05 -16.83 -6.37
C LYS A 97 9.91 -16.10 -7.08
N GLU A 98 10.09 -15.76 -8.35
CA GLU A 98 9.11 -14.93 -9.07
C GLU A 98 7.80 -15.68 -9.33
N GLU A 99 7.89 -16.99 -9.54
CA GLU A 99 6.75 -17.90 -9.65
C GLU A 99 5.89 -17.95 -8.38
N ASN A 100 6.43 -17.55 -7.22
CA ASN A 100 5.75 -17.56 -5.93
C ASN A 100 5.27 -16.17 -5.47
N ILE A 101 5.61 -15.10 -6.21
CA ILE A 101 5.13 -13.74 -5.93
C ILE A 101 4.13 -13.37 -7.03
N VAL A 102 2.87 -13.16 -6.64
CA VAL A 102 1.80 -12.66 -7.53
C VAL A 102 1.68 -11.15 -7.36
N VAL A 103 1.71 -10.39 -8.46
CA VAL A 103 1.59 -8.92 -8.45
C VAL A 103 0.32 -8.46 -9.17
N MET A 104 -0.53 -7.75 -8.44
CA MET A 104 -1.73 -7.07 -8.95
C MET A 104 -1.52 -5.56 -8.88
N MET A 105 -1.33 -4.90 -10.03
CA MET A 105 -1.17 -3.43 -10.09
C MET A 105 -1.64 -2.92 -11.45
N TYR A 106 -2.24 -1.74 -11.50
CA TYR A 106 -2.90 -1.27 -12.72
C TYR A 106 -1.93 -1.00 -13.90
N ASP A 107 -0.65 -0.75 -13.61
CA ASP A 107 0.48 -0.62 -14.55
C ASP A 107 0.48 0.64 -15.44
N ASP A 108 -0.18 1.71 -14.98
CA ASP A 108 -0.33 2.99 -15.68
C ASP A 108 0.61 4.10 -15.21
N ILE A 109 1.62 3.76 -14.40
CA ILE A 109 2.57 4.72 -13.80
C ILE A 109 3.89 4.82 -14.58
N ALA A 110 4.59 3.69 -14.80
CA ALA A 110 5.95 3.72 -15.35
C ALA A 110 6.03 4.37 -16.73
N HIS A 111 5.05 4.13 -17.60
CA HIS A 111 4.97 4.72 -18.94
C HIS A 111 3.94 5.85 -19.05
N ASN A 112 3.53 6.43 -17.92
CA ASN A 112 2.60 7.57 -17.92
C ASN A 112 3.26 8.77 -18.63
N PRO A 113 2.55 9.54 -19.47
CA PRO A 113 3.07 10.78 -20.05
C PRO A 113 3.47 11.85 -19.03
N LEU A 114 3.02 11.73 -17.77
CA LEU A 114 3.40 12.59 -16.66
C LEU A 114 4.59 12.06 -15.85
N ASN A 115 5.09 10.86 -16.14
CA ASN A 115 6.27 10.32 -15.46
C ASN A 115 7.54 10.99 -16.02
N PRO A 116 8.29 11.77 -15.20
CA PRO A 116 9.50 12.43 -15.67
C PRO A 116 10.65 11.45 -15.97
N ARG A 117 10.53 10.20 -15.52
CA ARG A 117 11.50 9.12 -15.77
C ARG A 117 10.78 7.91 -16.41
N PRO A 118 10.46 7.95 -17.71
CA PRO A 118 9.70 6.89 -18.37
C PRO A 118 10.36 5.52 -18.23
N GLY A 119 9.54 4.51 -17.92
CA GLY A 119 9.98 3.14 -17.68
C GLY A 119 10.49 2.86 -16.26
N THR A 120 10.46 3.84 -15.35
CA THR A 120 10.89 3.65 -13.94
C THR A 120 9.84 4.10 -12.93
N ILE A 121 9.92 3.55 -11.71
CA ILE A 121 9.16 3.99 -10.53
C ILE A 121 10.12 4.04 -9.33
N ILE A 122 10.01 5.04 -8.46
CA ILE A 122 10.83 5.19 -7.24
C ILE A 122 9.92 5.30 -6.01
N ASN A 123 10.25 4.65 -4.89
CA ASN A 123 9.43 4.68 -3.66
C ASN A 123 10.09 5.48 -2.52
N HIS A 124 11.24 6.11 -2.78
CA HIS A 124 11.97 6.95 -1.84
C HIS A 124 12.61 8.13 -2.60
N PRO A 125 12.73 9.35 -2.03
CA PRO A 125 13.27 10.52 -2.75
C PRO A 125 14.67 10.35 -3.34
N GLN A 126 15.49 9.53 -2.70
CA GLN A 126 16.86 9.19 -3.13
C GLN A 126 16.96 7.74 -3.64
N GLY A 127 15.84 7.05 -3.81
CA GLY A 127 15.76 5.64 -4.19
C GLY A 127 16.05 5.38 -5.67
N GLY A 128 16.48 4.15 -5.95
CA GLY A 128 16.61 3.62 -7.32
C GLY A 128 15.27 3.14 -7.90
N ASP A 129 15.32 2.64 -9.13
CA ASP A 129 14.12 2.09 -9.79
C ASP A 129 13.65 0.78 -9.16
N VAL A 130 12.42 0.79 -8.63
CA VAL A 130 11.75 -0.41 -8.11
C VAL A 130 10.95 -1.17 -9.16
N TYR A 131 10.67 -0.59 -10.34
CA TYR A 131 9.76 -1.16 -11.34
C TYR A 131 10.33 -2.28 -12.21
N ALA A 132 11.61 -2.21 -12.61
CA ALA A 132 12.15 -3.15 -13.59
C ALA A 132 12.12 -4.61 -13.10
N GLY A 133 11.55 -5.52 -13.91
CA GLY A 133 11.45 -6.93 -13.56
C GLY A 133 10.35 -7.27 -12.54
N VAL A 134 9.46 -6.33 -12.17
CA VAL A 134 8.21 -6.63 -11.48
C VAL A 134 7.27 -7.35 -12.47
N PRO A 135 6.77 -8.56 -12.16
CA PRO A 135 5.91 -9.32 -13.07
C PRO A 135 4.56 -8.63 -13.26
N LYS A 136 3.96 -8.84 -14.43
CA LYS A 136 2.65 -8.28 -14.82
C LYS A 136 1.58 -9.37 -14.72
N ASP A 137 1.37 -9.91 -13.51
CA ASP A 137 0.46 -11.04 -13.34
C ASP A 137 -0.99 -10.65 -13.56
N TYR A 138 -1.42 -9.50 -13.03
CA TYR A 138 -2.74 -8.92 -13.28
C TYR A 138 -2.60 -7.40 -13.40
N THR A 139 -2.95 -6.83 -14.55
CA THR A 139 -2.84 -5.38 -14.80
C THR A 139 -4.07 -4.78 -15.45
N GLY A 140 -4.16 -3.45 -15.44
CA GLY A 140 -5.32 -2.71 -15.96
C GLY A 140 -6.65 -3.26 -15.44
N LYS A 141 -7.49 -3.76 -16.36
CA LYS A 141 -8.83 -4.28 -16.08
C LYS A 141 -8.88 -5.61 -15.30
N GLU A 142 -7.75 -6.27 -15.13
CA GLU A 142 -7.63 -7.58 -14.50
C GLU A 142 -7.41 -7.47 -12.98
N VAL A 143 -7.11 -6.26 -12.48
CA VAL A 143 -7.04 -5.96 -11.05
C VAL A 143 -8.47 -5.80 -10.52
N THR A 144 -9.12 -6.93 -10.24
CA THR A 144 -10.50 -7.04 -9.74
C THR A 144 -10.55 -7.81 -8.42
N SER A 145 -11.59 -7.56 -7.63
CA SER A 145 -11.88 -8.32 -6.39
C SER A 145 -12.08 -9.82 -6.67
N GLU A 146 -12.73 -10.17 -7.78
CA GLU A 146 -12.86 -11.57 -8.24
C GLU A 146 -11.49 -12.25 -8.43
N ASN A 147 -10.56 -11.62 -9.15
CA ASN A 147 -9.23 -12.16 -9.38
C ASN A 147 -8.41 -12.23 -8.09
N LEU A 148 -8.51 -11.22 -7.22
CA LEU A 148 -7.86 -11.22 -5.91
C LEU A 148 -8.25 -12.46 -5.09
N TYR A 149 -9.55 -12.76 -5.02
CA TYR A 149 -10.06 -13.92 -4.29
C TYR A 149 -9.66 -15.25 -4.95
N ALA A 150 -9.72 -15.33 -6.29
CA ALA A 150 -9.31 -16.53 -7.04
C ALA A 150 -7.80 -16.84 -6.86
N VAL A 151 -6.96 -15.81 -6.92
CA VAL A 151 -5.51 -15.87 -6.70
C VAL A 151 -5.18 -16.35 -5.29
N LEU A 152 -5.77 -15.74 -4.27
CA LEU A 152 -5.53 -16.10 -2.87
C LEU A 152 -5.95 -17.54 -2.56
N LEU A 153 -7.09 -17.98 -3.12
CA LEU A 153 -7.58 -19.35 -2.97
C LEU A 153 -6.78 -20.39 -3.80
N GLY A 154 -5.91 -19.97 -4.72
CA GLY A 154 -5.17 -20.88 -5.60
C GLY A 154 -6.01 -21.46 -6.76
N ILE A 155 -7.19 -20.87 -7.07
CA ILE A 155 -8.16 -21.45 -8.01
C ILE A 155 -7.95 -20.88 -9.41
N LYS A 156 -7.02 -21.48 -10.17
CA LYS A 156 -6.68 -21.06 -11.56
C LYS A 156 -7.89 -20.98 -12.51
N SER A 157 -8.91 -21.82 -12.31
CA SER A 157 -10.13 -21.84 -13.13
C SER A 157 -11.13 -20.71 -12.82
N ALA A 158 -10.96 -19.99 -11.71
CA ALA A 158 -11.78 -18.83 -11.34
C ALA A 158 -11.14 -17.50 -11.78
N VAL A 159 -9.87 -17.51 -12.20
CA VAL A 159 -9.15 -16.34 -12.70
C VAL A 159 -9.68 -15.92 -14.08
N ARG A 160 -9.75 -14.61 -14.32
CA ARG A 160 -10.18 -13.98 -15.58
C ARG A 160 -9.07 -13.05 -16.09
N GLY A 161 -8.41 -13.43 -17.19
CA GLY A 161 -7.26 -12.71 -17.74
C GLY A 161 -5.97 -12.94 -16.95
N GLY A 162 -4.98 -12.10 -17.17
CA GLY A 162 -3.69 -12.12 -16.49
C GLY A 162 -2.79 -13.29 -16.88
N SER A 163 -1.73 -13.49 -16.10
CA SER A 163 -0.77 -14.59 -16.26
C SER A 163 -1.31 -15.96 -15.83
N GLY A 164 -2.44 -15.97 -15.09
CA GLY A 164 -2.96 -17.18 -14.44
C GLY A 164 -2.14 -17.66 -13.23
N LYS A 165 -1.15 -16.88 -12.77
CA LYS A 165 -0.38 -17.16 -11.54
C LYS A 165 -1.30 -16.99 -10.31
N VAL A 166 -1.26 -17.94 -9.39
CA VAL A 166 -2.09 -17.97 -8.16
C VAL A 166 -1.28 -18.50 -6.99
N ILE A 167 -1.78 -18.35 -5.77
CA ILE A 167 -1.15 -18.86 -4.53
C ILE A 167 -1.47 -20.36 -4.38
N ASP A 168 -0.77 -21.18 -5.17
CA ASP A 168 -0.85 -22.65 -5.24
C ASP A 168 -0.06 -23.32 -4.11
N SER A 169 -0.30 -22.84 -2.88
CA SER A 169 0.47 -23.16 -1.67
C SER A 169 0.05 -24.45 -0.97
N LYS A 170 0.96 -25.00 -0.17
CA LYS A 170 0.86 -26.30 0.52
C LYS A 170 0.79 -26.16 2.05
N PRO A 171 0.42 -27.20 2.82
CA PRO A 171 0.24 -27.09 4.28
C PRO A 171 1.45 -26.57 5.08
N ASN A 172 2.68 -26.72 4.57
CA ASN A 172 3.90 -26.23 5.25
C ASN A 172 4.35 -24.84 4.77
N ASP A 173 3.75 -24.32 3.70
CA ASP A 173 4.12 -23.06 3.07
C ASP A 173 3.68 -21.86 3.92
N ARG A 174 4.36 -20.72 3.77
CA ARG A 174 3.97 -19.46 4.41
C ARG A 174 3.52 -18.45 3.36
N ILE A 175 2.57 -17.59 3.70
CA ILE A 175 2.01 -16.60 2.78
C ILE A 175 2.18 -15.20 3.37
N PHE A 176 2.74 -14.28 2.58
CA PHE A 176 2.76 -12.84 2.88
C PHE A 176 1.80 -12.10 1.93
N ILE A 177 0.82 -11.40 2.47
CA ILE A 177 -0.09 -10.56 1.69
C ILE A 177 0.22 -9.10 2.01
N TYR A 178 0.37 -8.29 0.98
CA TYR A 178 0.53 -6.85 1.12
C TYR A 178 -0.44 -6.11 0.20
N TYR A 179 -1.24 -5.23 0.78
CA TYR A 179 -2.21 -4.39 0.09
C TYR A 179 -1.91 -2.91 0.39
N THR A 180 -2.01 -2.06 -0.64
CA THR A 180 -1.88 -0.60 -0.53
C THR A 180 -2.86 0.12 -1.47
N ASP A 181 -3.73 0.97 -0.90
CA ASP A 181 -4.65 1.86 -1.62
C ASP A 181 -5.33 2.88 -0.67
N HIS A 182 -6.27 3.65 -1.20
CA HIS A 182 -7.41 4.20 -0.47
C HIS A 182 -8.26 3.12 0.22
N GLY A 183 -8.92 3.52 1.31
CA GLY A 183 -9.93 2.70 1.99
C GLY A 183 -11.13 3.49 2.48
N GLY A 184 -12.01 2.79 3.18
CA GLY A 184 -13.07 3.36 4.00
C GLY A 184 -13.54 2.34 5.04
N PRO A 185 -14.44 2.73 5.95
CA PRO A 185 -14.95 1.81 6.96
C PRO A 185 -15.52 0.53 6.33
N GLY A 186 -14.88 -0.62 6.56
CA GLY A 186 -15.31 -1.93 6.07
C GLY A 186 -15.07 -2.19 4.57
N VAL A 187 -14.33 -1.33 3.87
CA VAL A 187 -14.09 -1.44 2.43
C VAL A 187 -12.65 -1.05 2.02
N LEU A 188 -12.05 -1.84 1.13
CA LEU A 188 -10.78 -1.58 0.48
C LEU A 188 -11.01 -1.30 -1.01
N GLY A 189 -10.32 -0.30 -1.56
CA GLY A 189 -10.47 0.09 -2.96
C GLY A 189 -9.95 -0.94 -3.96
N MET A 190 -10.41 -0.83 -5.20
CA MET A 190 -9.95 -1.57 -6.37
C MET A 190 -10.08 -0.64 -7.59
N PRO A 191 -9.20 -0.75 -8.59
CA PRO A 191 -9.21 0.17 -9.72
C PRO A 191 -10.31 -0.17 -10.73
N ASN A 192 -10.88 -1.38 -10.60
CA ASN A 192 -12.05 -1.86 -11.31
C ASN A 192 -13.06 -2.37 -10.28
N MET A 193 -14.33 -1.97 -10.44
CA MET A 193 -15.41 -2.32 -9.52
C MET A 193 -15.81 -3.80 -9.59
N PRO A 194 -16.42 -4.37 -8.51
CA PRO A 194 -16.70 -3.74 -7.21
C PRO A 194 -15.49 -3.74 -6.28
N PHE A 195 -15.56 -2.92 -5.22
CA PHE A 195 -14.56 -2.87 -4.16
C PHE A 195 -14.51 -4.16 -3.32
N VAL A 196 -13.47 -4.27 -2.48
CA VAL A 196 -13.30 -5.40 -1.56
C VAL A 196 -13.96 -5.07 -0.23
N PHE A 197 -15.09 -5.72 0.06
CA PHE A 197 -15.77 -5.60 1.35
C PHE A 197 -15.14 -6.53 2.38
N ALA A 198 -15.03 -6.06 3.62
CA ALA A 198 -14.36 -6.76 4.70
C ALA A 198 -14.90 -8.18 4.93
N VAL A 199 -16.24 -8.36 4.92
CA VAL A 199 -16.85 -9.69 5.08
C VAL A 199 -16.40 -10.68 4.00
N ASP A 200 -16.33 -10.26 2.74
CA ASP A 200 -15.95 -11.13 1.62
C ASP A 200 -14.49 -11.56 1.74
N PHE A 201 -13.61 -10.61 2.08
CA PHE A 201 -12.19 -10.90 2.28
C PHE A 201 -11.96 -11.83 3.47
N ILE A 202 -12.64 -11.61 4.60
CA ILE A 202 -12.56 -12.48 5.78
C ILE A 202 -13.09 -13.90 5.49
N GLU A 203 -14.19 -14.04 4.73
CA GLU A 203 -14.67 -15.37 4.32
C GLU A 203 -13.71 -16.06 3.34
N VAL A 204 -13.05 -15.33 2.45
CA VAL A 204 -11.99 -15.88 1.59
C VAL A 204 -10.80 -16.37 2.43
N LEU A 205 -10.40 -15.64 3.48
CA LEU A 205 -9.33 -16.05 4.40
C LEU A 205 -9.72 -17.31 5.20
N LYS A 206 -10.95 -17.37 5.75
CA LYS A 206 -11.49 -18.57 6.41
C LYS A 206 -11.53 -19.77 5.47
N LYS A 207 -11.94 -19.57 4.21
CA LYS A 207 -11.93 -20.61 3.18
C LYS A 207 -10.53 -21.09 2.85
N LYS A 208 -9.55 -20.18 2.69
CA LYS A 208 -8.13 -20.52 2.49
C LYS A 208 -7.57 -21.33 3.66
N HIS A 209 -7.98 -21.00 4.90
CA HIS A 209 -7.65 -21.80 6.10
C HIS A 209 -8.27 -23.20 6.05
N ALA A 210 -9.58 -23.30 5.78
CA ALA A 210 -10.29 -24.57 5.70
C ALA A 210 -9.75 -25.52 4.60
N MET A 211 -9.09 -24.97 3.57
CA MET A 211 -8.38 -25.75 2.55
C MET A 211 -7.05 -26.35 3.06
N ASN A 212 -6.55 -25.95 4.23
CA ASN A 212 -5.28 -26.39 4.82
C ASN A 212 -4.08 -26.24 3.87
N THR A 213 -3.98 -25.07 3.20
CA THR A 213 -2.97 -24.80 2.14
C THR A 213 -1.89 -23.81 2.58
N TYR A 214 -1.67 -23.63 3.87
CA TYR A 214 -0.55 -22.87 4.44
C TYR A 214 -0.35 -23.24 5.91
N LYS A 215 0.86 -23.01 6.42
CA LYS A 215 1.21 -23.14 7.84
C LYS A 215 0.75 -21.90 8.59
N ASN A 216 1.30 -20.74 8.21
CA ASN A 216 1.04 -19.42 8.80
C ASN A 216 0.99 -18.34 7.70
N MET A 217 0.21 -17.28 7.92
CA MET A 217 0.07 -16.14 6.99
C MET A 217 0.26 -14.81 7.72
N VAL A 218 0.91 -13.85 7.07
CA VAL A 218 1.03 -12.46 7.52
C VAL A 218 0.39 -11.54 6.49
N ILE A 219 -0.47 -10.63 6.93
CA ILE A 219 -1.19 -9.66 6.07
C ILE A 219 -0.87 -8.23 6.53
N TYR A 220 -0.31 -7.42 5.64
CA TYR A 220 -0.05 -5.99 5.84
C TYR A 220 -1.01 -5.16 4.97
N VAL A 221 -1.69 -4.17 5.54
CA VAL A 221 -2.70 -3.36 4.85
C VAL A 221 -2.46 -1.87 5.06
N GLU A 222 -2.04 -1.18 4.00
CA GLU A 222 -2.04 0.27 3.87
C GLU A 222 -3.37 0.73 3.29
N ALA A 223 -4.21 1.37 4.12
CA ALA A 223 -5.45 2.04 3.69
C ALA A 223 -6.03 2.94 4.79
N CYS A 224 -6.93 3.85 4.39
CA CYS A 224 -7.79 4.60 5.31
C CYS A 224 -8.71 3.65 6.09
N GLU A 225 -8.88 3.89 7.40
CA GLU A 225 -9.76 3.13 8.28
C GLU A 225 -9.50 1.60 8.25
N SER A 226 -8.28 1.19 7.89
CA SER A 226 -7.88 -0.18 7.56
C SER A 226 -8.12 -1.21 8.68
N GLY A 227 -8.13 -0.77 9.94
CA GLY A 227 -8.52 -1.62 11.08
C GLY A 227 -9.94 -2.19 10.96
N SER A 228 -10.86 -1.44 10.34
CA SER A 228 -12.27 -1.82 10.16
C SER A 228 -12.49 -3.02 9.23
N ILE A 229 -11.46 -3.45 8.51
CA ILE A 229 -11.47 -4.67 7.68
C ILE A 229 -11.40 -5.94 8.54
N PHE A 230 -10.85 -5.84 9.75
CA PHE A 230 -10.55 -6.99 10.62
C PHE A 230 -11.24 -6.89 11.99
N GLU A 231 -11.50 -5.68 12.48
CA GLU A 231 -12.11 -5.46 13.79
C GLU A 231 -13.51 -6.09 13.89
N GLY A 232 -13.70 -6.95 14.90
CA GLY A 232 -14.93 -7.72 15.10
C GLY A 232 -15.19 -8.86 14.11
N LEU A 233 -14.36 -9.02 13.07
CA LEU A 233 -14.52 -10.05 12.03
C LEU A 233 -13.43 -11.13 12.06
N MET A 234 -12.19 -10.74 12.37
CA MET A 234 -11.00 -11.58 12.20
C MET A 234 -10.86 -12.62 13.33
N PRO A 235 -10.97 -13.93 13.04
CA PRO A 235 -10.75 -14.97 14.05
C PRO A 235 -9.26 -15.12 14.39
N LYS A 236 -8.96 -15.72 15.54
CA LYS A 236 -7.59 -15.82 16.11
C LYS A 236 -6.97 -17.22 15.99
N ASP A 237 -7.75 -18.18 15.53
CA ASP A 237 -7.48 -19.62 15.49
C ASP A 237 -7.29 -20.15 14.05
N ILE A 238 -7.03 -19.24 13.10
CA ILE A 238 -6.83 -19.57 11.68
C ILE A 238 -5.38 -19.40 11.19
N ASN A 239 -4.39 -19.24 12.08
CA ASN A 239 -2.97 -19.08 11.73
C ASN A 239 -2.67 -17.88 10.80
N ILE A 240 -3.40 -16.77 10.97
CA ILE A 240 -3.18 -15.53 10.22
C ILE A 240 -2.92 -14.39 11.21
N TYR A 241 -1.82 -13.68 11.03
CA TYR A 241 -1.52 -12.42 11.72
C TYR A 241 -1.69 -11.25 10.76
N VAL A 242 -2.25 -10.15 11.26
CA VAL A 242 -2.55 -8.96 10.45
C VAL A 242 -1.97 -7.73 11.12
N THR A 243 -1.39 -6.82 10.34
CA THR A 243 -1.17 -5.42 10.77
C THR A 243 -1.78 -4.45 9.77
N THR A 244 -2.25 -3.31 10.27
CA THR A 244 -2.95 -2.30 9.47
C THR A 244 -2.37 -0.92 9.74
N ALA A 245 -2.27 -0.07 8.70
CA ALA A 245 -1.71 1.28 8.80
C ALA A 245 -2.46 2.21 9.76
N SER A 246 -3.73 1.93 9.99
CA SER A 246 -4.67 2.73 10.77
C SER A 246 -5.62 1.85 11.59
N ASN A 247 -6.21 2.43 12.64
CA ASN A 247 -7.37 1.87 13.32
C ASN A 247 -8.65 1.97 12.45
N ALA A 248 -9.82 1.62 12.99
CA ALA A 248 -11.08 1.62 12.25
C ALA A 248 -11.70 3.01 12.03
N ASP A 249 -11.19 4.06 12.69
CA ASP A 249 -11.75 5.41 12.77
C ASP A 249 -10.89 6.49 12.08
N GLU A 250 -9.62 6.21 11.78
CA GLU A 250 -8.65 7.19 11.27
C GLU A 250 -8.17 6.86 9.84
N SER A 251 -7.75 7.89 9.11
CA SER A 251 -7.09 7.72 7.81
C SER A 251 -5.65 7.23 7.97
N SER A 252 -5.12 6.60 6.93
CA SER A 252 -3.68 6.51 6.72
C SER A 252 -3.16 7.69 5.90
N TRP A 253 -1.85 7.69 5.58
CA TRP A 253 -1.11 8.89 5.18
C TRP A 253 -0.11 8.62 4.06
N GLY A 254 -0.17 9.40 2.98
CA GLY A 254 0.85 9.42 1.94
C GLY A 254 2.07 10.26 2.38
N THR A 255 3.28 9.85 2.03
CA THR A 255 4.54 10.53 2.37
C THR A 255 5.42 10.75 1.12
N TYR A 256 6.58 11.38 1.29
CA TYR A 256 7.46 11.76 0.17
C TYR A 256 6.73 12.60 -0.88
N CYS A 257 5.96 13.58 -0.40
CA CYS A 257 5.07 14.42 -1.20
C CYS A 257 5.69 15.79 -1.54
N PRO A 258 5.31 16.43 -2.67
CA PRO A 258 5.85 17.73 -3.06
C PRO A 258 5.54 18.83 -2.04
N GLY A 259 6.58 19.48 -1.52
CA GLY A 259 6.45 20.52 -0.47
C GLY A 259 6.44 19.99 0.97
N MET A 260 6.72 18.70 1.17
CA MET A 260 6.91 18.07 2.48
C MET A 260 8.39 17.70 2.70
N ASP A 261 8.77 17.29 3.91
CA ASP A 261 10.14 16.87 4.24
C ASP A 261 10.16 15.37 4.64
N PRO A 262 10.96 14.52 3.99
CA PRO A 262 11.75 14.78 2.78
C PRO A 262 10.88 14.84 1.51
N ALA A 263 11.14 15.85 0.68
CA ALA A 263 10.45 16.05 -0.60
C ALA A 263 10.93 15.04 -1.65
N PRO A 264 10.08 14.67 -2.64
CA PRO A 264 10.51 13.93 -3.82
C PRO A 264 11.40 14.80 -4.73
N PRO A 265 12.09 14.23 -5.72
CA PRO A 265 12.79 15.00 -6.74
C PRO A 265 11.84 16.02 -7.41
N PRO A 266 12.26 17.27 -7.69
CA PRO A 266 11.36 18.36 -8.09
C PRO A 266 10.53 18.10 -9.36
N GLU A 267 10.95 17.15 -10.20
CA GLU A 267 10.22 16.71 -11.39
C GLU A 267 8.96 15.87 -11.09
N TYR A 268 8.76 15.40 -9.85
CA TYR A 268 7.57 14.65 -9.42
C TYR A 268 6.55 15.57 -8.77
N PHE A 269 5.30 15.50 -9.26
CA PHE A 269 4.17 16.28 -8.77
C PHE A 269 3.19 15.44 -7.93
N THR A 270 3.66 14.33 -7.37
CA THR A 270 2.87 13.34 -6.62
C THR A 270 3.70 12.74 -5.48
N CYS A 271 3.05 12.13 -4.51
CA CYS A 271 3.71 11.39 -3.42
C CYS A 271 4.35 10.09 -3.95
N LEU A 272 5.50 9.68 -3.41
CA LEU A 272 6.24 8.50 -3.89
C LEU A 272 5.91 7.20 -3.14
N GLY A 273 5.33 7.27 -1.94
CA GLY A 273 4.98 6.10 -1.13
C GLY A 273 4.10 6.50 0.06
N ASP A 274 3.68 5.52 0.83
CA ASP A 274 2.74 5.72 1.95
C ASP A 274 3.40 5.41 3.31
N LEU A 275 2.99 6.12 4.37
CA LEU A 275 3.80 6.28 5.58
C LEU A 275 4.00 4.97 6.35
N TYR A 276 2.99 4.08 6.40
CA TYR A 276 3.15 2.74 6.98
C TYR A 276 3.91 1.81 6.04
N SER A 277 3.64 1.90 4.74
CA SER A 277 4.33 1.14 3.69
C SER A 277 5.84 1.33 3.72
N VAL A 278 6.29 2.58 3.60
CA VAL A 278 7.72 2.89 3.60
C VAL A 278 8.34 2.65 4.97
N ALA A 279 7.55 2.72 6.05
CA ALA A 279 8.03 2.35 7.38
C ALA A 279 8.41 0.87 7.46
N TRP A 280 7.57 -0.06 7.01
CA TRP A 280 7.87 -1.50 7.09
C TRP A 280 8.88 -1.96 6.03
N MET A 281 8.80 -1.44 4.80
CA MET A 281 9.73 -1.82 3.74
C MET A 281 11.14 -1.36 4.07
N GLU A 282 11.33 -0.07 4.37
CA GLU A 282 12.65 0.46 4.69
C GLU A 282 13.19 -0.06 6.02
N ASP A 283 12.35 -0.52 6.95
CA ASP A 283 12.76 -1.26 8.14
C ASP A 283 13.39 -2.60 7.72
N SER A 284 12.65 -3.42 6.95
CA SER A 284 13.12 -4.68 6.38
C SER A 284 14.34 -4.58 5.46
N GLU A 285 14.55 -3.44 4.79
CA GLU A 285 15.77 -3.19 4.01
C GLU A 285 17.01 -2.96 4.89
N THR A 286 16.84 -2.36 6.07
CA THR A 286 17.95 -1.93 6.93
C THR A 286 18.23 -2.82 8.12
N HIS A 287 17.38 -3.82 8.39
CA HIS A 287 17.57 -4.77 9.48
C HIS A 287 17.82 -6.20 9.00
N ASN A 288 18.54 -6.96 9.83
CA ASN A 288 18.67 -8.40 9.63
C ASN A 288 17.31 -9.06 9.96
N LEU A 289 16.65 -9.64 8.95
CA LEU A 289 15.33 -10.27 9.06
C LEU A 289 15.26 -11.53 9.96
N LYS A 290 16.35 -11.85 10.69
CA LYS A 290 16.33 -12.62 11.95
C LYS A 290 15.66 -11.87 13.12
N GLU A 291 15.29 -10.61 12.94
CA GLU A 291 14.31 -9.97 13.81
C GLU A 291 12.94 -10.65 13.71
N THR A 292 12.06 -10.35 14.67
CA THR A 292 10.74 -10.97 14.75
C THR A 292 9.68 -10.06 14.17
N VAL A 293 8.57 -10.64 13.72
CA VAL A 293 7.35 -9.91 13.30
C VAL A 293 6.94 -8.88 14.38
N SER A 294 7.10 -9.19 15.67
CA SER A 294 6.85 -8.25 16.76
C SER A 294 7.76 -7.02 16.80
N LYS A 295 9.02 -7.12 16.35
CA LYS A 295 9.97 -5.99 16.41
C LYS A 295 9.65 -4.95 15.34
N GLN A 296 9.47 -5.42 14.10
CA GLN A 296 8.99 -4.58 13.02
C GLN A 296 7.64 -3.94 13.34
N TYR A 297 6.68 -4.67 13.93
CA TYR A 297 5.41 -4.07 14.33
C TYR A 297 5.60 -2.84 15.24
N GLU A 298 6.46 -2.89 16.26
CA GLU A 298 6.70 -1.73 17.13
C GLU A 298 7.50 -0.61 16.42
N ALA A 299 8.48 -0.95 15.58
CA ALA A 299 9.25 0.04 14.80
C ALA A 299 8.37 0.80 13.80
N VAL A 300 7.52 0.08 13.07
CA VAL A 300 6.54 0.63 12.12
C VAL A 300 5.51 1.46 12.87
N LYS A 301 4.94 0.96 13.97
CA LYS A 301 4.00 1.72 14.81
C LYS A 301 4.60 3.03 15.31
N GLU A 302 5.85 3.02 15.77
CA GLU A 302 6.55 4.24 16.19
C GLU A 302 6.68 5.24 15.02
N ARG A 303 7.11 4.79 13.83
CA ARG A 303 7.28 5.64 12.65
C ARG A 303 5.95 6.15 12.07
N THR A 304 4.93 5.31 11.99
CA THR A 304 3.60 5.65 11.45
C THR A 304 2.79 6.55 12.39
N SER A 305 2.96 6.43 13.71
CA SER A 305 2.45 7.42 14.67
C SER A 305 3.17 8.78 14.58
N ASN A 306 4.18 8.88 13.70
CA ASN A 306 5.09 10.00 13.53
C ASN A 306 5.69 10.41 14.89
N TYR A 307 6.25 9.40 15.55
CA TYR A 307 6.84 9.44 16.89
C TYR A 307 5.88 9.90 17.98
N ASN A 308 4.68 9.29 18.00
CA ASN A 308 3.57 9.55 18.94
C ASN A 308 3.00 10.98 18.90
N SER A 309 3.14 11.69 17.77
CA SER A 309 2.54 13.02 17.62
C SER A 309 1.06 12.95 17.24
N TYR A 310 0.66 11.95 16.44
CA TYR A 310 -0.71 11.69 15.93
C TYR A 310 -1.44 12.86 15.24
N GLY A 311 -0.84 14.05 15.14
CA GLY A 311 -1.36 15.17 14.34
C GLY A 311 -1.14 14.98 12.83
N ILE A 312 -0.12 14.20 12.46
CA ILE A 312 0.18 13.74 11.10
C ILE A 312 0.71 12.31 11.26
N GLY A 313 -0.13 11.29 11.15
CA GLY A 313 0.20 9.89 11.43
C GLY A 313 -1.01 9.10 11.97
N SER A 314 -0.84 7.80 12.18
CA SER A 314 -1.92 6.88 12.58
C SER A 314 -1.45 5.76 13.53
N HIS A 315 -2.40 5.09 14.17
CA HIS A 315 -2.18 3.96 15.06
C HIS A 315 -2.11 2.66 14.26
N VAL A 316 -0.91 2.05 14.21
CA VAL A 316 -0.74 0.73 13.58
C VAL A 316 -1.35 -0.35 14.48
N MET A 317 -2.37 -1.02 13.96
CA MET A 317 -3.12 -2.03 14.71
C MET A 317 -2.69 -3.46 14.35
N GLU A 318 -3.12 -4.43 15.16
CA GLU A 318 -2.81 -5.84 14.99
C GLU A 318 -4.01 -6.75 15.29
N TYR A 319 -4.26 -7.74 14.42
CA TYR A 319 -5.40 -8.66 14.51
C TYR A 319 -4.98 -10.11 14.22
N GLY A 320 -5.88 -11.05 14.49
CA GLY A 320 -5.66 -12.49 14.27
C GLY A 320 -4.78 -13.15 15.33
N ASP A 321 -4.01 -14.15 14.91
CA ASP A 321 -3.14 -14.95 15.77
C ASP A 321 -1.85 -14.20 16.12
N LYS A 322 -1.71 -13.79 17.38
CA LYS A 322 -0.52 -13.10 17.88
C LYS A 322 0.65 -14.03 18.21
N ASN A 323 0.49 -15.36 18.18
CA ASN A 323 1.60 -16.29 18.37
C ASN A 323 2.63 -16.18 17.22
N ILE A 324 2.17 -15.82 16.01
CA ILE A 324 3.04 -15.56 14.85
C ILE A 324 4.02 -14.39 15.11
N LYS A 325 3.75 -13.49 16.08
CA LYS A 325 4.63 -12.35 16.38
C LYS A 325 6.05 -12.74 16.81
N SER A 326 6.25 -13.95 17.37
CA SER A 326 7.58 -14.45 17.73
C SER A 326 8.35 -15.04 16.54
N GLU A 327 7.68 -15.36 15.42
CA GLU A 327 8.36 -15.84 14.21
C GLU A 327 9.28 -14.78 13.61
N LYS A 328 10.28 -15.26 12.88
CA LYS A 328 11.27 -14.42 12.19
C LYS A 328 10.70 -13.85 10.89
N LEU A 329 11.00 -12.59 10.57
CA LEU A 329 10.51 -11.96 9.34
C LEU A 329 10.97 -12.71 8.09
N TYR A 330 12.17 -13.30 8.10
CA TYR A 330 12.69 -14.02 6.93
C TYR A 330 11.82 -15.20 6.48
N LEU A 331 10.99 -15.74 7.36
CA LEU A 331 10.06 -16.83 7.03
C LEU A 331 8.93 -16.37 6.07
N TYR A 332 8.69 -15.06 6.00
CA TYR A 332 7.67 -14.43 5.15
C TYR A 332 8.32 -13.58 4.05
N GLN A 333 9.36 -12.83 4.38
CA GLN A 333 9.98 -11.84 3.50
C GLN A 333 11.31 -12.28 2.87
N GLY A 334 11.83 -13.45 3.26
CA GLY A 334 13.12 -13.95 2.82
C GLY A 334 14.31 -13.35 3.59
N PHE A 335 15.53 -13.73 3.22
CA PHE A 335 16.77 -13.23 3.84
C PHE A 335 17.74 -12.81 2.75
N ASP A 336 18.19 -11.55 2.79
CA ASP A 336 19.24 -11.06 1.90
C ASP A 336 20.63 -11.44 2.47
N PRO A 337 21.38 -12.36 1.85
CA PRO A 337 22.70 -12.75 2.33
C PRO A 337 23.78 -11.69 2.07
N ALA A 338 23.51 -10.68 1.23
CA ALA A 338 24.40 -9.54 1.01
C ALA A 338 24.16 -8.42 2.05
N TYR A 339 23.21 -8.59 2.98
CA TYR A 339 22.95 -7.64 4.05
C TYR A 339 24.19 -7.42 4.94
N ILE A 340 24.67 -6.18 4.96
CA ILE A 340 25.62 -5.68 5.94
C ILE A 340 24.83 -4.83 6.93
N SER A 341 24.97 -5.12 8.22
CA SER A 341 24.32 -4.36 9.29
C SER A 341 24.93 -2.96 9.40
N GLU A 342 24.42 -2.01 8.64
CA GLU A 342 24.65 -0.60 8.93
C GLU A 342 23.96 -0.27 10.25
N ASN A 343 24.74 -0.19 11.33
CA ASN A 343 24.33 0.44 12.59
C ASN A 343 24.24 1.97 12.40
N GLY A 344 23.49 2.40 11.39
CA GLY A 344 23.07 3.77 11.22
C GLY A 344 22.10 4.11 12.33
N LEU A 345 22.44 5.11 13.15
CA LEU A 345 21.46 5.78 13.98
C LEU A 345 20.44 6.44 13.03
N ARG A 346 19.35 5.74 12.70
CA ARG A 346 18.17 6.36 12.08
C ARG A 346 17.72 7.46 13.01
N GLN A 347 18.03 8.69 12.62
CA GLN A 347 17.64 9.87 13.37
C GLN A 347 16.11 9.87 13.42
N ARG A 348 15.50 10.00 14.61
CA ARG A 348 14.05 10.17 14.75
C ARG A 348 13.65 11.47 14.04
N MET A 349 13.34 11.38 12.75
CA MET A 349 12.96 12.49 11.90
C MET A 349 11.48 12.37 11.63
N GLN A 350 10.70 13.37 12.05
CA GLN A 350 9.28 13.41 11.75
C GLN A 350 9.08 13.51 10.24
N MET A 351 8.19 12.68 9.71
CA MET A 351 7.88 12.65 8.29
C MET A 351 6.80 13.67 7.99
N GLY A 352 7.00 14.50 6.96
CA GLY A 352 5.90 15.23 6.35
C GLY A 352 5.01 14.26 5.57
N ALA A 353 3.71 14.24 5.90
CA ALA A 353 2.74 13.35 5.28
C ALA A 353 1.39 14.07 5.06
N ILE A 354 0.59 13.54 4.12
CA ILE A 354 -0.74 14.04 3.77
C ILE A 354 -1.79 12.95 3.98
N ASN A 355 -3.01 13.34 4.34
CA ASN A 355 -4.14 12.41 4.36
C ASN A 355 -4.33 11.79 2.96
N GLN A 356 -4.51 10.47 2.87
CA GLN A 356 -4.73 9.76 1.60
C GLN A 356 -5.79 10.42 0.71
N ARG A 357 -6.89 10.89 1.30
CA ARG A 357 -8.00 11.53 0.58
C ARG A 357 -7.60 12.87 -0.04
N ASP A 358 -6.58 13.54 0.47
CA ASP A 358 -6.11 14.84 -0.02
C ASP A 358 -4.86 14.75 -0.91
N ALA A 359 -4.18 13.60 -0.95
CA ALA A 359 -3.04 13.34 -1.84
C ALA A 359 -3.38 13.61 -3.31
N ASP A 360 -4.57 13.19 -3.77
CA ASP A 360 -5.03 13.41 -5.15
C ASP A 360 -5.25 14.90 -5.47
N LEU A 361 -5.73 15.69 -4.48
CA LEU A 361 -5.91 17.13 -4.63
C LEU A 361 -4.56 17.86 -4.60
N LEU A 362 -3.61 17.42 -3.77
CA LEU A 362 -2.23 17.93 -3.80
C LEU A 362 -1.60 17.68 -5.17
N TYR A 363 -1.77 16.49 -5.75
CA TYR A 363 -1.29 16.16 -7.08
C TYR A 363 -1.86 17.08 -8.17
N LEU A 364 -3.18 17.27 -8.20
CA LEU A 364 -3.82 18.17 -9.17
C LEU A 364 -3.37 19.63 -8.96
N TRP A 365 -3.27 20.08 -7.70
CA TRP A 365 -2.81 21.43 -7.36
C TRP A 365 -1.36 21.67 -7.80
N LYS A 366 -0.45 20.72 -7.54
CA LYS A 366 0.94 20.81 -7.98
C LYS A 366 1.06 20.83 -9.51
N ARG A 367 0.21 20.09 -10.24
CA ARG A 367 0.14 20.19 -11.71
C ARG A 367 -0.41 21.53 -12.20
N TYR A 368 -1.35 22.13 -11.49
CA TYR A 368 -1.85 23.48 -11.80
C TYR A 368 -0.74 24.54 -11.62
N GLU A 369 -0.02 24.51 -10.49
CA GLU A 369 1.12 25.41 -10.22
C GLU A 369 2.21 25.35 -11.30
N GLN A 370 2.51 24.17 -11.85
CA GLN A 370 3.50 24.01 -12.92
C GLN A 370 3.06 24.58 -14.27
N LEU A 371 1.75 24.66 -14.54
CA LEU A 371 1.21 25.06 -15.84
C LEU A 371 0.79 26.54 -15.89
N ASN A 372 0.67 27.23 -14.74
CA ASN A 372 0.25 28.63 -14.63
C ASN A 372 -1.04 28.94 -15.42
N GLU A 373 -1.28 30.19 -15.85
CA GLU A 373 -2.47 30.61 -16.59
C GLU A 373 -2.58 30.07 -18.05
N SER A 374 -1.75 29.09 -18.42
CA SER A 374 -1.80 28.47 -19.74
C SER A 374 -3.14 27.75 -20.01
N SER A 375 -3.41 27.43 -21.27
CA SER A 375 -4.57 26.60 -21.63
C SER A 375 -4.55 25.22 -20.94
N GLY A 376 -3.36 24.68 -20.65
CA GLY A 376 -3.19 23.47 -19.84
C GLY A 376 -3.62 23.70 -18.38
N GLY A 377 -3.18 24.79 -17.75
CA GLY A 377 -3.55 25.14 -16.38
C GLY A 377 -5.06 25.34 -16.22
N LYS A 378 -5.73 25.99 -17.18
CA LYS A 378 -7.20 26.12 -17.20
C LYS A 378 -7.92 24.77 -17.20
N LYS A 379 -7.39 23.77 -17.93
CA LYS A 379 -7.94 22.40 -17.92
C LYS A 379 -7.79 21.72 -16.56
N ILE A 380 -6.62 21.83 -15.92
CA ILE A 380 -6.39 21.25 -14.59
C ILE A 380 -7.24 21.95 -13.52
N PHE A 381 -7.46 23.27 -13.63
CA PHE A 381 -8.36 24.00 -12.73
C PHE A 381 -9.83 23.53 -12.87
N MET A 382 -10.29 23.22 -14.09
CA MET A 382 -11.59 22.58 -14.30
C MET A 382 -11.64 21.19 -13.67
N GLU A 383 -10.61 20.35 -13.83
CA GLU A 383 -10.51 19.02 -13.23
C GLU A 383 -10.56 19.08 -11.68
N ILE A 384 -9.83 20.02 -11.06
CA ILE A 384 -9.91 20.31 -9.61
C ILE A 384 -11.35 20.70 -9.22
N THR A 385 -11.98 21.59 -9.99
CA THR A 385 -13.34 22.07 -9.72
C THR A 385 -14.36 20.93 -9.80
N GLU A 386 -14.27 20.08 -10.82
CA GLU A 386 -15.15 18.91 -11.00
C GLU A 386 -15.00 17.90 -9.87
N VAL A 387 -13.76 17.60 -9.44
CA VAL A 387 -13.48 16.74 -8.29
C VAL A 387 -14.02 17.35 -6.99
N MET A 388 -13.76 18.64 -6.73
CA MET A 388 -14.26 19.32 -5.52
C MET A 388 -15.79 19.37 -5.47
N VAL A 389 -16.45 19.71 -6.57
CA VAL A 389 -17.91 19.75 -6.67
C VAL A 389 -18.52 18.36 -6.44
N HIS A 390 -17.88 17.29 -6.97
CA HIS A 390 -18.34 15.93 -6.71
C HIS A 390 -18.14 15.50 -5.25
N ARG A 391 -16.99 15.81 -4.63
CA ARG A 391 -16.74 15.57 -3.20
C ARG A 391 -17.75 16.30 -2.30
N MET A 392 -18.03 17.57 -2.59
CA MET A 392 -19.03 18.36 -1.89
C MET A 392 -20.44 17.80 -2.05
N HIS A 393 -20.80 17.34 -3.26
CA HIS A 393 -22.09 16.69 -3.51
C HIS A 393 -22.27 15.41 -2.69
N LEU A 394 -21.25 14.54 -2.62
CA LEU A 394 -21.30 13.32 -1.81
C LEU A 394 -21.47 13.64 -0.31
N ASP A 395 -20.64 14.54 0.22
CA ASP A 395 -20.71 14.97 1.63
C ASP A 395 -22.08 15.59 1.99
N GLN A 396 -22.60 16.49 1.14
CA GLN A 396 -23.89 17.15 1.34
C GLN A 396 -25.08 16.18 1.20
N SER A 397 -25.00 15.23 0.26
CA SER A 397 -26.06 14.24 0.05
C SER A 397 -26.22 13.32 1.25
N ILE A 398 -25.11 12.83 1.82
CA ILE A 398 -25.13 11.96 2.99
C ILE A 398 -25.62 12.71 4.25
N ASP A 399 -25.18 13.95 4.45
CA ASP A 399 -25.68 14.82 5.51
C ASP A 399 -27.20 15.06 5.37
N MET A 400 -27.68 15.38 4.16
CA MET A 400 -29.10 15.61 3.89
C MET A 400 -29.96 14.35 4.10
N ILE A 401 -29.51 13.19 3.63
CA ILE A 401 -30.15 11.88 3.89
C ILE A 401 -30.30 11.63 5.39
N GLY A 402 -29.23 11.86 6.17
CA GLY A 402 -29.27 11.73 7.62
C GLY A 402 -30.29 12.65 8.28
N LYS A 403 -30.36 13.91 7.81
CA LYS A 403 -31.31 14.91 8.32
C LYS A 403 -32.76 14.58 7.95
N LEU A 404 -33.02 14.04 6.76
CA LEU A 404 -34.35 13.58 6.31
C LEU A 404 -34.84 12.37 7.13
N ILE A 405 -33.98 11.37 7.34
CA ILE A 405 -34.36 10.11 7.99
C ILE A 405 -34.47 10.25 9.52
N PHE A 406 -33.55 10.97 10.18
CA PHE A 406 -33.47 11.01 11.65
C PHE A 406 -33.77 12.38 12.29
N GLY A 407 -33.99 13.41 11.47
CA GLY A 407 -34.18 14.80 11.87
C GLY A 407 -32.86 15.57 12.01
N SER A 408 -32.91 16.88 11.77
CA SER A 408 -31.74 17.77 11.58
C SER A 408 -30.68 17.70 12.68
N ASN A 409 -31.09 17.47 13.93
CA ASN A 409 -30.19 17.45 15.09
C ASN A 409 -29.51 16.09 15.33
N ARG A 410 -30.15 14.99 14.90
CA ARG A 410 -29.67 13.62 15.20
C ARG A 410 -29.03 12.93 14.00
N GLY A 411 -29.45 13.27 12.78
CA GLY A 411 -28.94 12.68 11.54
C GLY A 411 -27.42 12.61 11.47
N PRO A 412 -26.70 13.75 11.50
CA PRO A 412 -25.23 13.76 11.39
C PRO A 412 -24.56 12.95 12.50
N SER A 413 -25.07 13.03 13.74
CA SER A 413 -24.52 12.28 14.88
C SER A 413 -24.77 10.77 14.79
N ILE A 414 -25.90 10.32 14.21
CA ILE A 414 -26.20 8.90 14.01
C ILE A 414 -25.36 8.34 12.86
N LEU A 415 -25.25 9.06 11.73
CA LEU A 415 -24.47 8.60 10.58
C LEU A 415 -22.96 8.56 10.89
N GLY A 416 -22.44 9.54 11.62
CA GLY A 416 -21.04 9.60 12.04
C GLY A 416 -20.69 8.74 13.27
N ALA A 417 -21.65 8.06 13.90
CA ALA A 417 -21.41 7.30 15.13
C ALA A 417 -20.40 6.18 14.92
N THR A 418 -19.44 6.04 15.84
CA THR A 418 -18.49 4.92 15.88
C THR A 418 -19.05 3.80 16.75
N ARG A 419 -18.71 2.55 16.44
CA ARG A 419 -18.98 1.40 17.32
C ARG A 419 -17.87 1.28 18.37
N SER A 420 -18.09 0.51 19.43
CA SER A 420 -17.02 0.23 20.39
C SER A 420 -15.96 -0.67 19.76
N SER A 421 -14.68 -0.45 20.09
CA SER A 421 -13.58 -1.28 19.59
C SER A 421 -13.83 -2.77 19.88
N GLY A 422 -13.46 -3.61 18.91
CA GLY A 422 -13.74 -5.05 18.87
C GLY A 422 -15.10 -5.43 18.28
N GLN A 423 -15.98 -4.48 17.93
CA GLN A 423 -17.24 -4.75 17.23
C GLN A 423 -17.08 -4.64 15.71
N PRO A 424 -17.79 -5.45 14.91
CA PRO A 424 -17.82 -5.29 13.46
C PRO A 424 -18.55 -3.98 13.11
N LEU A 425 -18.17 -3.34 11.99
CA LEU A 425 -18.77 -2.08 11.53
C LEU A 425 -20.30 -2.15 11.37
N VAL A 426 -20.77 -3.25 10.78
CA VAL A 426 -22.18 -3.51 10.48
C VAL A 426 -22.52 -4.95 10.85
N ASP A 427 -23.76 -5.18 11.28
CA ASP A 427 -24.24 -6.54 11.56
C ASP A 427 -24.71 -7.26 10.29
N ASP A 428 -25.30 -6.51 9.35
CA ASP A 428 -25.79 -6.99 8.05
C ASP A 428 -25.00 -6.33 6.91
N TRP A 429 -24.10 -7.12 6.30
CA TRP A 429 -23.25 -6.68 5.20
C TRP A 429 -23.96 -6.66 3.85
N ASP A 430 -25.01 -7.47 3.65
CA ASP A 430 -25.82 -7.44 2.44
C ASP A 430 -26.71 -6.19 2.43
N CYS A 431 -27.19 -5.76 3.60
CA CYS A 431 -27.75 -4.44 3.79
C CYS A 431 -26.73 -3.36 3.43
N LEU A 432 -25.49 -3.41 3.94
CA LEU A 432 -24.48 -2.39 3.64
C LEU A 432 -24.24 -2.22 2.13
N LYS A 433 -23.97 -3.33 1.42
CA LYS A 433 -23.81 -3.33 -0.05
C LYS A 433 -25.05 -2.78 -0.74
N SER A 434 -26.24 -3.16 -0.28
CA SER A 434 -27.51 -2.67 -0.82
C SER A 434 -27.71 -1.16 -0.62
N MET A 435 -27.33 -0.61 0.53
CA MET A 435 -27.44 0.83 0.80
C MET A 435 -26.50 1.64 -0.11
N VAL A 436 -25.30 1.12 -0.38
CA VAL A 436 -24.38 1.69 -1.38
C VAL A 436 -25.01 1.68 -2.77
N LEU A 437 -25.55 0.54 -3.22
CA LEU A 437 -26.20 0.41 -4.54
C LEU A 437 -27.38 1.38 -4.71
N VAL A 438 -28.23 1.52 -3.69
CA VAL A 438 -29.36 2.46 -3.69
C VAL A 438 -28.86 3.90 -3.76
N PHE A 439 -27.89 4.28 -2.94
CA PHE A 439 -27.32 5.62 -2.97
C PHE A 439 -26.70 5.94 -4.33
N GLU A 440 -25.83 5.07 -4.86
CA GLU A 440 -25.13 5.33 -6.12
C GLU A 440 -26.09 5.42 -7.31
N SER A 441 -27.20 4.68 -7.28
CA SER A 441 -28.25 4.73 -8.32
C SER A 441 -28.93 6.08 -8.45
N HIS A 442 -28.99 6.86 -7.35
CA HIS A 442 -29.67 8.16 -7.29
C HIS A 442 -28.72 9.36 -7.14
N CYS A 443 -27.52 9.14 -6.62
CA CYS A 443 -26.57 10.18 -6.24
C CYS A 443 -25.23 10.11 -7.01
N GLY A 444 -25.03 9.10 -7.85
CA GLY A 444 -23.78 8.87 -8.57
C GLY A 444 -22.77 8.05 -7.77
N SER A 445 -21.73 7.59 -8.45
CA SER A 445 -20.65 6.77 -7.88
C SER A 445 -19.98 7.46 -6.70
N LEU A 446 -19.67 6.68 -5.66
CA LEU A 446 -18.89 7.14 -4.51
C LEU A 446 -17.46 7.51 -4.90
N THR A 447 -16.88 6.83 -5.90
CA THR A 447 -15.43 6.80 -6.16
C THR A 447 -14.61 6.35 -4.94
N GLN A 448 -13.28 6.39 -5.00
CA GLN A 448 -12.44 6.12 -3.83
C GLN A 448 -12.66 7.15 -2.70
N TYR A 449 -13.05 8.40 -3.02
CA TYR A 449 -13.32 9.43 -2.01
C TYR A 449 -14.53 9.09 -1.12
N GLY A 450 -15.65 8.70 -1.74
CA GLY A 450 -16.92 8.47 -1.07
C GLY A 450 -16.93 7.24 -0.16
N MET A 451 -15.90 6.37 -0.23
CA MET A 451 -15.71 5.26 0.71
C MET A 451 -15.71 5.71 2.18
N LYS A 452 -15.37 6.97 2.49
CA LYS A 452 -15.53 7.56 3.85
C LYS A 452 -16.96 7.40 4.41
N HIS A 453 -17.98 7.41 3.55
CA HIS A 453 -19.39 7.33 3.94
C HIS A 453 -19.88 5.90 4.19
N MET A 454 -19.04 4.89 4.03
CA MET A 454 -19.42 3.50 4.28
C MET A 454 -19.93 3.27 5.72
N ARG A 455 -19.43 4.05 6.68
CA ARG A 455 -19.97 4.11 8.05
C ARG A 455 -21.38 4.68 8.15
N ALA A 456 -21.73 5.69 7.34
CA ALA A 456 -23.08 6.23 7.32
C ALA A 456 -24.08 5.16 6.82
N PHE A 457 -23.73 4.44 5.76
CA PHE A 457 -24.53 3.31 5.26
C PHE A 457 -24.63 2.16 6.28
N ALA A 458 -23.52 1.81 6.94
CA ALA A 458 -23.52 0.83 8.03
C ALA A 458 -24.45 1.28 9.18
N ASN A 459 -24.42 2.55 9.56
CA ASN A 459 -25.28 3.09 10.62
C ASN A 459 -26.76 3.17 10.22
N LEU A 460 -27.11 3.25 8.93
CA LEU A 460 -28.48 3.06 8.46
C LEU A 460 -28.93 1.60 8.67
N CYS A 461 -28.12 0.62 8.27
CA CYS A 461 -28.38 -0.81 8.47
C CYS A 461 -28.49 -1.19 9.95
N ASN A 462 -27.54 -0.72 10.78
CA ASN A 462 -27.52 -0.92 12.23
C ASN A 462 -28.73 -0.28 12.97
N ARG A 463 -29.54 0.54 12.27
CA ARG A 463 -30.78 1.14 12.77
C ARG A 463 -32.05 0.54 12.13
N GLY A 464 -31.91 -0.49 11.32
CA GLY A 464 -33.04 -1.14 10.64
C GLY A 464 -33.74 -0.26 9.61
N ILE A 465 -33.01 0.71 9.02
CA ILE A 465 -33.56 1.53 7.93
C ILE A 465 -33.74 0.66 6.68
N SER A 466 -34.88 0.80 6.02
CA SER A 466 -35.19 0.04 4.81
C SER A 466 -34.61 0.69 3.55
N LYS A 467 -34.46 -0.10 2.48
CA LYS A 467 -33.88 0.36 1.21
C LYS A 467 -34.75 1.44 0.56
N GLU A 468 -36.07 1.31 0.71
CA GLU A 468 -37.09 2.21 0.17
C GLU A 468 -37.02 3.59 0.84
N LEU A 469 -36.75 3.64 2.15
CA LEU A 469 -36.59 4.90 2.87
C LEU A 469 -35.26 5.61 2.51
N LEU A 470 -34.18 4.85 2.29
CA LEU A 470 -32.95 5.42 1.73
C LEU A 470 -33.16 5.91 0.29
N GLU A 471 -33.90 5.17 -0.53
CA GLU A 471 -34.23 5.56 -1.90
C GLU A 471 -35.00 6.89 -1.94
N GLU A 472 -36.07 7.03 -1.14
CA GLU A 472 -36.82 8.28 -1.04
C GLU A 472 -35.93 9.45 -0.57
N ALA A 473 -35.10 9.22 0.45
CA ALA A 473 -34.17 10.23 0.94
C ALA A 473 -33.11 10.62 -0.12
N SER A 474 -32.61 9.65 -0.88
CA SER A 474 -31.59 9.85 -1.92
C SER A 474 -32.15 10.61 -3.11
N VAL A 475 -33.33 10.23 -3.61
CA VAL A 475 -34.06 10.96 -4.66
C VAL A 475 -34.28 12.41 -4.26
N ASN A 476 -34.68 12.68 -3.01
CA ASN A 476 -34.92 14.04 -2.54
C ASN A 476 -33.62 14.84 -2.32
N SER A 477 -32.51 14.18 -1.99
CA SER A 477 -31.22 14.84 -1.72
C SER A 477 -30.41 15.12 -3.00
N CYS A 478 -30.49 14.23 -3.99
CA CYS A 478 -29.59 14.21 -5.15
C CYS A 478 -30.23 14.70 -6.46
N ARG A 479 -31.53 15.06 -6.43
CA ARG A 479 -32.39 15.44 -7.58
C ARG A 479 -31.81 16.41 -8.62
N ASN A 480 -30.89 17.29 -8.22
CA ASN A 480 -30.30 18.32 -9.07
C ASN A 480 -28.85 18.02 -9.52
N TYR A 481 -28.28 16.88 -9.12
CA TYR A 481 -26.91 16.50 -9.47
C TYR A 481 -26.90 15.36 -10.48
N ILE A 482 -26.74 15.71 -11.76
CA ILE A 482 -26.57 14.74 -12.85
C ILE A 482 -25.22 15.01 -13.51
N SER A 483 -24.22 14.20 -13.17
CA SER A 483 -22.94 14.14 -13.90
C SER A 483 -22.77 12.75 -14.51
N ALA A 484 -22.84 12.67 -15.84
CA ALA A 484 -22.63 11.43 -16.57
C ALA A 484 -21.26 10.80 -16.25
N MET A 485 -20.22 11.63 -16.05
CA MET A 485 -18.86 11.20 -15.70
C MET A 485 -18.77 10.45 -14.37
N TRP A 486 -19.66 10.75 -13.43
CA TRP A 486 -19.73 10.11 -12.11
C TRP A 486 -20.86 9.07 -12.05
N SER A 487 -21.48 8.70 -13.18
CA SER A 487 -22.52 7.67 -13.21
C SER A 487 -21.93 6.26 -12.95
N PRO A 488 -22.56 5.43 -12.10
CA PRO A 488 -22.22 4.01 -11.98
C PRO A 488 -22.37 3.24 -13.30
N SER A 489 -23.20 3.72 -14.24
CA SER A 489 -23.30 3.14 -15.58
C SER A 489 -22.03 3.27 -16.42
N ILE A 490 -21.10 4.16 -16.05
CA ILE A 490 -19.78 4.32 -16.67
C ILE A 490 -18.68 3.72 -15.78
N ARG A 491 -18.78 3.89 -14.46
CA ARG A 491 -17.72 3.51 -13.50
C ARG A 491 -17.86 2.11 -12.92
N GLY A 492 -19.02 1.47 -13.05
CA GLY A 492 -19.45 0.36 -12.21
C GLY A 492 -20.03 0.86 -10.88
N PHE A 493 -20.75 -0.03 -10.20
CA PHE A 493 -21.18 0.18 -8.81
C PHE A 493 -20.06 -0.23 -7.85
N SER A 494 -19.91 0.49 -6.75
CA SER A 494 -18.88 0.25 -5.73
C SER A 494 -19.04 -1.07 -4.96
N ALA A 495 -20.22 -1.70 -5.00
CA ALA A 495 -20.62 -2.88 -4.23
C ALA A 495 -21.27 -3.98 -5.08
#